data_AF-A0A957MBH3-F1
#
_entry.id   AF-A0A957MBH3-F1
#
_cell.length_a   1.000
_cell.length_b   1.000
_cell.length_c   1.000
_cell.angle_alpha   90.00
_cell.angle_beta   90.00
_cell.angle_gamma   90.00
#
_symmetry.space_group_name_H-M   'P 1'
#
loop_
_entity.id
_entity.type
_entity.pdbx_description
1 polymer ?
#
loop_
_entity_poly.entity_id
_entity_poly.type
_entity_poly.pdbx_seq_one_letter_code
_entity_poly.pdbx_strand_id
1 'polypeptide(L)'
;VQRMRSADAVRMFVQCAGLDGADLARLDRTHLAEALDFVDRVPRAIELLGAEWRYRHDADFSGLIADLHRHRDRILRDPHYPDEVKSVTLGVQLAYDRLAQRSLDAAALFADLSLFPGGLNEAGALALYGAAAPRLLRMIEDQSLLERPYPDLFYLPTPFRHFAERQLT
;
A
#
# COMPACT_ATOMS: atom_id res chain seq x y z
N VAL A 1 -5.64 -11.17 -10.70
CA VAL A 1 -4.28 -10.78 -10.26
C VAL A 1 -3.39 -12.02 -10.28
N GLN A 2 -2.23 -12.00 -10.93
CA GLN A 2 -1.34 -13.17 -11.00
C GLN A 2 -0.51 -13.28 -9.71
N ARG A 3 -0.65 -14.39 -9.00
CA ARG A 3 0.13 -14.68 -7.78
C ARG A 3 1.55 -15.12 -8.15
N MET A 4 2.53 -14.62 -7.42
CA MET A 4 3.93 -15.02 -7.63
C MET A 4 4.23 -16.35 -6.94
N ARG A 5 5.20 -17.10 -7.50
CA ARG A 5 5.79 -18.23 -6.77
C ARG A 5 6.55 -17.69 -5.56
N SER A 6 6.63 -18.48 -4.49
CA SER A 6 7.27 -18.07 -3.23
C SER A 6 8.68 -17.50 -3.43
N ALA A 7 9.54 -18.18 -4.20
CA ALA A 7 10.89 -17.69 -4.49
C ALA A 7 10.91 -16.36 -5.26
N ASP A 8 9.97 -16.14 -6.18
CA ASP A 8 9.86 -14.89 -6.94
C ASP A 8 9.35 -13.74 -6.04
N ALA A 9 8.42 -14.04 -5.13
CA ALA A 9 7.89 -13.10 -4.15
C ALA A 9 8.96 -12.62 -3.16
N VAL A 10 9.79 -13.54 -2.65
CA VAL A 10 10.91 -13.20 -1.76
C VAL A 10 11.92 -12.30 -2.47
N ARG A 11 12.28 -12.60 -3.72
CA ARG A 11 13.21 -11.75 -4.49
C ARG A 11 12.66 -10.35 -4.69
N MET A 12 11.38 -10.24 -5.04
CA MET A 12 10.72 -8.94 -5.19
C MET A 12 10.68 -8.19 -3.86
N PHE A 13 10.35 -8.85 -2.75
CA PHE A 13 10.36 -8.24 -1.43
C PHE A 13 11.75 -7.66 -1.10
N VAL A 14 12.81 -8.46 -1.26
CA VAL A 14 14.21 -8.04 -1.03
C VAL A 14 14.53 -6.77 -1.82
N GLN A 15 14.12 -6.72 -3.09
CA GLN A 15 14.34 -5.56 -3.96
C GLN A 15 13.53 -4.33 -3.49
N CYS A 16 12.25 -4.48 -3.19
CA CYS A 16 11.37 -3.39 -2.75
C CYS A 16 11.71 -2.86 -1.36
N ALA A 17 12.18 -3.74 -0.46
CA ALA A 17 12.63 -3.41 0.88
C ALA A 17 14.05 -2.82 0.89
N GLY A 18 14.80 -2.95 -0.21
CA GLY A 18 16.16 -2.41 -0.32
C GLY A 18 17.15 -3.11 0.60
N LEU A 19 16.96 -4.41 0.85
CA LEU A 19 17.79 -5.17 1.78
C LEU A 19 19.19 -5.38 1.23
N ASP A 20 20.19 -5.18 2.09
CA ASP A 20 21.56 -5.58 1.79
C ASP A 20 21.88 -7.00 2.30
N GLY A 21 23.11 -7.46 2.08
CA GLY A 21 23.55 -8.80 2.49
C GLY A 21 23.55 -9.02 4.01
N ALA A 22 23.71 -7.97 4.81
CA ALA A 22 23.66 -8.06 6.27
C ALA A 22 22.21 -8.14 6.76
N ASP A 23 21.31 -7.35 6.16
CA ASP A 23 19.87 -7.43 6.45
C ASP A 23 19.32 -8.83 6.15
N LEU A 24 19.65 -9.36 4.98
CA LEU A 24 19.25 -10.70 4.53
C LEU A 24 19.70 -11.82 5.48
N ALA A 25 20.85 -11.65 6.15
CA ALA A 25 21.37 -12.63 7.09
C ALA A 25 20.62 -12.64 8.43
N ARG A 26 20.04 -11.50 8.81
CA ARG A 26 19.33 -11.32 10.09
C ARG A 26 17.82 -11.59 9.99
N LEU A 27 17.32 -11.69 8.78
CA LEU A 27 15.90 -11.73 8.47
C LEU A 27 15.28 -13.08 8.82
N ASP A 28 14.19 -13.08 9.58
CA ASP A 28 13.42 -14.30 9.84
C ASP A 28 12.68 -14.73 8.57
N ARG A 29 13.17 -15.79 7.94
CA ARG A 29 12.61 -16.31 6.68
C ARG A 29 11.24 -16.94 6.86
N THR A 30 10.93 -17.44 8.05
CA THR A 30 9.63 -18.07 8.34
C THR A 30 8.57 -16.99 8.41
N HIS A 31 8.83 -15.94 9.19
CA HIS A 31 7.90 -14.81 9.31
C HIS A 31 7.80 -14.00 8.01
N LEU A 32 8.88 -13.88 7.22
CA LEU A 32 8.77 -13.30 5.89
C LEU A 32 7.83 -14.12 5.00
N ALA A 33 7.96 -15.45 4.98
CA ALA A 33 7.09 -16.30 4.18
C ALA A 33 5.62 -16.17 4.61
N GLU A 34 5.37 -16.10 5.91
CA GLU A 34 4.04 -15.84 6.47
C GLU A 34 3.48 -14.48 6.02
N ALA A 35 4.24 -13.40 6.17
CA ALA A 35 3.83 -12.06 5.74
C ALA A 35 3.51 -12.00 4.23
N LEU A 36 4.28 -12.69 3.40
CA LEU A 36 4.03 -12.80 1.96
C LEU A 36 2.77 -13.60 1.63
N ASP A 37 2.44 -14.61 2.45
CA ASP A 37 1.24 -15.42 2.32
C ASP A 37 -0.01 -14.64 2.75
N PHE A 38 0.09 -13.76 3.74
CA PHE A 38 -0.98 -12.85 4.14
C PHE A 38 -1.48 -11.96 3.00
N VAL A 39 -0.58 -11.60 2.09
CA VAL A 39 -0.89 -10.73 0.94
C VAL A 39 -1.03 -11.49 -0.38
N ASP A 40 -1.25 -12.81 -0.31
CA ASP A 40 -1.40 -13.70 -1.47
C ASP A 40 -0.24 -13.65 -2.48
N ARG A 41 0.94 -13.17 -2.06
CA ARG A 41 2.12 -13.00 -2.94
C ARG A 41 1.81 -12.19 -4.20
N VAL A 42 0.91 -11.22 -4.09
CA VAL A 42 0.58 -10.31 -5.18
C VAL A 42 1.69 -9.27 -5.32
N PRO A 43 2.25 -9.02 -6.53
CA PRO A 43 3.38 -8.08 -6.71
C PRO A 43 3.17 -6.73 -6.02
N ARG A 44 2.01 -6.11 -6.24
CA ARG A 44 1.72 -4.79 -5.64
C ARG A 44 1.65 -4.82 -4.12
N ALA A 45 1.12 -5.89 -3.54
CA ALA A 45 1.06 -6.01 -2.09
C ALA A 45 2.44 -6.29 -1.48
N ILE A 46 3.31 -7.01 -2.21
CA ILE A 46 4.72 -7.21 -1.83
C ILE A 46 5.48 -5.87 -1.83
N GLU A 47 5.23 -5.00 -2.81
CA GLU A 47 5.81 -3.65 -2.85
C GLU A 47 5.41 -2.83 -1.61
N LEU A 48 4.13 -2.86 -1.24
CA LEU A 48 3.60 -2.17 -0.05
C LEU A 48 4.20 -2.73 1.25
N LEU A 49 4.37 -4.06 1.34
CA LEU A 49 5.07 -4.70 2.46
C LEU A 49 6.55 -4.32 2.52
N GLY A 50 7.23 -4.22 1.37
CA GLY A 50 8.63 -3.79 1.32
C GLY A 50 8.80 -2.34 1.79
N ALA A 51 7.87 -1.45 1.40
CA ALA A 51 7.83 -0.09 1.94
C ALA A 51 7.57 -0.06 3.45
N GLU A 52 6.74 -0.98 3.96
CA GLU A 52 6.48 -1.10 5.39
C GLU A 52 7.71 -1.59 6.17
N TRP A 53 8.43 -2.56 5.62
CA TRP A 53 9.69 -3.01 6.22
C TRP A 53 10.70 -1.87 6.29
N ARG A 54 10.85 -1.07 5.22
CA ARG A 54 11.75 0.11 5.22
C ARG A 54 11.37 1.15 6.26
N TYR A 55 10.10 1.21 6.65
CA TYR A 55 9.64 2.13 7.69
C TYR A 55 9.98 1.61 9.09
N ARG A 56 9.78 0.31 9.34
CA ARG A 56 9.93 -0.30 10.67
C ARG A 56 11.34 -0.82 10.98
N HIS A 57 12.06 -1.27 9.96
CA HIS A 57 13.31 -2.05 10.07
C HIS A 57 13.20 -3.25 11.03
N ASP A 58 12.03 -3.89 11.05
CA ASP A 58 11.75 -5.05 11.89
C ASP A 58 12.22 -6.33 11.17
N ALA A 59 13.30 -6.93 11.66
CA ALA A 59 13.92 -8.11 11.07
C ALA A 59 13.16 -9.41 11.36
N ASP A 60 12.35 -9.44 12.43
CA ASP A 60 11.54 -10.62 12.79
C ASP A 60 10.09 -10.51 12.33
N PHE A 61 9.66 -9.36 11.79
CA PHE A 61 8.31 -9.09 11.29
C PHE A 61 7.19 -9.26 12.32
N SER A 62 7.49 -9.46 13.60
CA SER A 62 6.48 -9.75 14.61
C SER A 62 5.45 -8.62 14.72
N GLY A 63 5.91 -7.36 14.64
CA GLY A 63 5.02 -6.20 14.64
C GLY A 63 4.17 -6.13 13.37
N LEU A 64 4.77 -6.43 12.22
CA LEU A 64 4.06 -6.44 10.93
C LEU A 64 2.98 -7.52 10.88
N ILE A 65 3.32 -8.75 11.30
CA ILE A 65 2.41 -9.88 11.35
C ILE A 65 1.25 -9.59 12.31
N ALA A 66 1.53 -9.01 13.48
CA ALA A 66 0.49 -8.63 14.43
C ALA A 66 -0.51 -7.62 13.83
N ASP A 67 -0.04 -6.61 13.10
CA ASP A 67 -0.91 -5.66 12.42
C ASP A 67 -1.67 -6.30 11.25
N LEU A 68 -1.01 -7.15 10.46
CA LEU A 68 -1.66 -7.92 9.38
C LEU A 68 -2.81 -8.77 9.92
N HIS A 69 -2.62 -9.47 11.04
CA HIS A 69 -3.68 -10.20 11.72
C HIS A 69 -4.83 -9.28 12.15
N ARG A 70 -4.51 -8.15 12.80
CA ARG A 70 -5.51 -7.19 13.28
C ARG A 70 -6.39 -6.67 12.15
N HIS A 71 -5.78 -6.32 11.00
CA HIS A 71 -6.51 -5.80 9.85
C HIS A 71 -7.23 -6.90 9.07
N ARG A 72 -6.66 -8.12 8.98
CA ARG A 72 -7.26 -9.25 8.27
C ARG A 72 -8.61 -9.62 8.85
N ASP A 73 -8.74 -9.69 10.16
CA ASP A 73 -10.02 -10.00 10.79
C ASP A 73 -11.10 -8.97 10.44
N ARG A 74 -10.74 -7.69 10.36
CA ARG A 74 -11.65 -6.62 9.98
C ARG A 74 -12.06 -6.71 8.50
N ILE A 75 -11.11 -6.92 7.60
CA ILE A 75 -11.35 -6.95 6.14
C ILE A 75 -12.06 -8.23 5.70
N LEU A 76 -11.68 -9.39 6.26
CA LEU A 76 -12.33 -10.67 5.92
C LEU A 76 -13.79 -10.73 6.36
N ARG A 77 -14.13 -10.08 7.49
CA ARG A 77 -15.49 -10.04 8.03
C ARG A 77 -16.37 -8.98 7.39
N ASP A 78 -15.82 -8.10 6.55
CA ASP A 78 -16.61 -7.10 5.83
C ASP A 78 -17.23 -7.74 4.56
N PRO A 79 -18.56 -7.93 4.51
CA PRO A 79 -19.22 -8.55 3.35
C PRO A 79 -19.24 -7.62 2.13
N HIS A 80 -18.92 -6.34 2.28
CA HIS A 80 -18.90 -5.36 1.20
C HIS A 80 -17.50 -5.18 0.60
N TYR A 81 -16.51 -5.98 1.01
CA TYR A 81 -15.19 -6.01 0.38
C TYR A 81 -15.15 -7.10 -0.70
N PRO A 82 -14.83 -6.78 -1.97
CA PRO A 82 -14.70 -7.81 -3.00
C PRO A 82 -13.58 -8.79 -2.66
N ASP A 83 -13.87 -10.09 -2.72
CA ASP A 83 -12.90 -11.14 -2.35
C ASP A 83 -11.61 -11.05 -3.17
N GLU A 84 -11.70 -10.58 -4.41
CA GLU A 84 -10.58 -10.47 -5.34
C GLU A 84 -9.56 -9.40 -4.93
N VAL A 85 -9.94 -8.46 -4.07
CA VAL A 85 -9.08 -7.34 -3.66
C VAL A 85 -8.63 -7.41 -2.20
N LYS A 86 -9.22 -8.28 -1.37
CA LYS A 86 -8.97 -8.36 0.08
C LYS A 86 -7.48 -8.48 0.44
N SER A 87 -6.71 -9.27 -0.31
CA SER A 87 -5.27 -9.46 -0.07
C SER A 87 -4.43 -8.23 -0.38
N VAL A 88 -4.80 -7.45 -1.39
CA VAL A 88 -4.16 -6.16 -1.70
C VAL A 88 -4.58 -5.09 -0.71
N THR A 89 -5.84 -5.11 -0.27
CA THR A 89 -6.39 -4.15 0.69
C THR A 89 -5.62 -4.13 2.00
N LEU A 90 -5.09 -5.26 2.48
CA LEU A 90 -4.26 -5.29 3.68
C LEU A 90 -3.01 -4.42 3.54
N GLY A 91 -2.30 -4.53 2.42
CA GLY A 91 -1.14 -3.68 2.13
C GLY A 91 -1.53 -2.20 2.00
N VAL A 92 -2.68 -1.92 1.38
CA VAL A 92 -3.20 -0.55 1.23
C VAL A 92 -3.54 0.07 2.59
N GLN A 93 -4.16 -0.70 3.49
CA GLN A 93 -4.48 -0.26 4.84
C GLN A 93 -3.22 0.14 5.61
N LEU A 94 -2.18 -0.70 5.62
CA LEU A 94 -0.93 -0.38 6.31
C LEU A 94 -0.28 0.88 5.74
N ALA A 95 -0.26 1.02 4.41
CA ALA A 95 0.27 2.22 3.76
C ALA A 95 -0.56 3.47 4.05
N TYR A 96 -1.89 3.34 4.11
CA TYR A 96 -2.80 4.42 4.48
C TYR A 96 -2.61 4.84 5.95
N ASP A 97 -2.47 3.89 6.86
CA ASP A 97 -2.25 4.19 8.29
C ASP A 97 -0.93 4.97 8.48
N ARG A 98 0.15 4.58 7.78
CA ARG A 98 1.39 5.37 7.74
C ARG A 98 1.19 6.77 7.16
N LEU A 99 0.42 6.89 6.07
CA LEU A 99 0.11 8.18 5.45
C LEU A 99 -0.63 9.09 6.43
N ALA A 100 -1.68 8.58 7.07
CA ALA A 100 -2.51 9.32 8.03
C ALA A 100 -1.71 9.76 9.27
N GLN A 101 -0.81 8.90 9.76
CA GLN A 101 0.12 9.28 10.85
C GLN A 101 1.06 10.43 10.44
N ARG A 102 1.44 10.51 9.16
CA ARG A 102 2.31 11.57 8.65
C ARG A 102 1.58 12.85 8.26
N SER A 103 0.40 12.74 7.66
CA SER A 103 -0.39 13.87 7.19
C SER A 103 -1.85 13.47 7.00
N LEU A 104 -2.72 14.02 7.84
CA LEU A 104 -4.17 13.87 7.69
C LEU A 104 -4.67 14.48 6.38
N ASP A 105 -4.11 15.60 5.94
CA ASP A 105 -4.46 16.22 4.65
C ASP A 105 -4.15 15.32 3.46
N ALA A 106 -3.01 14.61 3.48
CA ALA A 106 -2.66 13.69 2.41
C ALA A 106 -3.55 12.45 2.42
N ALA A 107 -3.91 11.95 3.61
CA ALA A 107 -4.86 10.85 3.77
C ALA A 107 -6.28 11.23 3.30
N ALA A 108 -6.73 12.46 3.57
CA ALA A 108 -7.99 12.99 3.06
C ALA A 108 -7.97 13.12 1.52
N LEU A 109 -6.90 13.69 0.96
CA LEU A 109 -6.76 13.78 -0.50
C LEU A 109 -6.73 12.40 -1.16
N PHE A 110 -6.08 11.40 -0.55
CA PHE A 110 -6.11 10.03 -1.05
C PHE A 110 -7.55 9.46 -1.09
N ALA A 111 -8.38 9.75 -0.10
CA ALA A 111 -9.79 9.38 -0.12
C ALA A 111 -10.52 10.07 -1.29
N ASP A 112 -10.34 11.38 -1.43
CA ASP A 112 -10.98 12.18 -2.47
C ASP A 112 -10.59 11.77 -3.90
N LEU A 113 -9.38 11.26 -4.11
CA LEU A 113 -8.95 10.72 -5.41
C LEU A 113 -9.88 9.61 -5.91
N SER A 114 -10.65 8.96 -5.03
CA SER A 114 -11.62 7.94 -5.42
C SER A 114 -12.80 8.50 -6.22
N LEU A 115 -13.07 9.80 -6.10
CA LEU A 115 -14.10 10.51 -6.86
C LEU A 115 -13.73 10.69 -8.34
N PHE A 116 -12.46 10.42 -8.71
CA PHE A 116 -11.93 10.57 -10.05
C PHE A 116 -11.50 9.20 -10.62
N PRO A 117 -12.46 8.36 -11.10
CA PRO A 117 -12.16 7.00 -11.54
C PRO A 117 -11.25 6.93 -12.77
N GLY A 118 -11.13 8.00 -13.55
CA GLY A 118 -10.18 8.15 -14.66
C GLY A 118 -8.82 8.75 -14.25
N GLY A 119 -8.63 9.02 -12.96
CA GLY A 119 -7.50 9.76 -12.44
C GLY A 119 -7.72 11.28 -12.42
N LEU A 120 -6.82 11.97 -11.73
CA LEU A 120 -6.78 13.42 -11.57
C LEU A 120 -5.44 13.91 -12.08
N ASN A 121 -5.43 14.91 -12.97
CA ASN A 121 -4.17 15.48 -13.46
C ASN A 121 -3.63 16.58 -12.54
N GLU A 122 -2.36 16.94 -12.68
CA GLU A 122 -1.71 17.98 -11.85
C GLU A 122 -2.47 19.32 -11.88
N ALA A 123 -2.93 19.75 -13.05
CA ALA A 123 -3.68 21.01 -13.19
C ALA A 123 -5.03 20.97 -12.46
N GLY A 124 -5.76 19.85 -12.58
CA GLY A 124 -7.03 19.64 -11.89
C GLY A 124 -6.83 19.55 -10.37
N ALA A 125 -5.79 18.86 -9.92
CA ALA A 125 -5.45 18.78 -8.51
C ALA A 125 -5.13 20.15 -7.92
N LEU A 126 -4.36 20.98 -8.63
CA LEU A 126 -4.06 22.35 -8.22
C LEU A 126 -5.34 23.21 -8.16
N ALA A 127 -6.24 23.05 -9.12
CA ALA A 127 -7.48 23.82 -9.17
C ALA A 127 -8.45 23.46 -8.02
N LEU A 128 -8.52 22.19 -7.63
CA LEU A 128 -9.45 21.70 -6.60
C LEU A 128 -8.90 21.82 -5.19
N TYR A 129 -7.61 21.52 -4.99
CA TYR A 129 -6.98 21.40 -3.67
C TYR A 129 -5.93 22.48 -3.40
N GLY A 130 -5.74 23.40 -4.34
CA GLY A 130 -4.85 24.55 -4.20
C GLY A 130 -3.36 24.19 -4.18
N ALA A 131 -2.54 25.15 -3.75
CA ALA A 131 -1.08 25.08 -3.83
C ALA A 131 -0.44 23.93 -3.03
N ALA A 132 -1.16 23.32 -2.09
CA ALA A 132 -0.68 22.18 -1.33
C ALA A 132 -0.74 20.87 -2.13
N ALA A 133 -1.56 20.78 -3.19
CA ALA A 133 -1.85 19.54 -3.90
C ALA A 133 -0.60 18.78 -4.37
N PRO A 134 0.40 19.42 -5.02
CA PRO A 134 1.58 18.70 -5.50
C PRO A 134 2.37 18.02 -4.37
N ARG A 135 2.47 18.69 -3.20
CA ARG A 135 3.15 18.12 -2.03
C ARG A 135 2.37 16.94 -1.47
N LEU A 136 1.05 17.06 -1.34
CA LEU A 136 0.20 15.99 -0.79
C LEU A 136 0.18 14.76 -1.71
N LEU A 137 0.05 14.97 -3.03
CA LEU A 137 0.11 13.89 -4.02
C LEU A 137 1.44 13.15 -3.99
N ARG A 138 2.55 13.87 -3.84
CA ARG A 138 3.86 13.25 -3.66
C ARG A 138 3.93 12.40 -2.39
N MET A 139 3.34 12.85 -1.28
CA MET A 139 3.30 12.03 -0.05
C MET A 139 2.50 10.75 -0.24
N ILE A 140 1.41 10.78 -1.02
CA ILE A 140 0.62 9.59 -1.37
C ILE A 140 1.44 8.66 -2.29
N GLU A 141 2.10 9.22 -3.31
CA GLU A 141 2.98 8.50 -4.24
C GLU A 141 4.14 7.80 -3.50
N ASP A 142 4.77 8.48 -2.54
CA ASP A 142 5.87 7.94 -1.73
C ASP A 142 5.43 6.75 -0.84
N GLN A 143 4.12 6.56 -0.62
CA GLN A 143 3.56 5.38 0.05
C GLN A 143 3.13 4.27 -0.92
N SER A 144 3.42 4.42 -2.22
CA SER A 144 2.92 3.54 -3.29
C SER A 144 1.39 3.42 -3.29
N LEU A 145 0.66 4.48 -2.88
CA LEU A 145 -0.80 4.48 -2.79
C LEU A 145 -1.50 5.02 -4.06
N LEU A 146 -0.75 5.39 -5.09
CA LEU A 146 -1.28 5.76 -6.41
C LEU A 146 -0.35 5.27 -7.51
N GLU A 147 -0.80 5.38 -8.76
CA GLU A 147 -0.02 5.13 -9.96
C GLU A 147 -0.02 6.36 -10.87
N ARG A 148 1.03 6.48 -11.70
CA ARG A 148 1.16 7.50 -12.73
C ARG A 148 1.28 6.86 -14.12
N PRO A 149 0.15 6.42 -14.72
CA PRO A 149 0.16 5.82 -16.05
C PRO A 149 0.62 6.82 -17.12
N TYR A 150 0.41 8.12 -16.87
CA TYR A 150 1.01 9.22 -17.62
C TYR A 150 1.73 10.16 -16.65
N PRO A 151 2.74 10.92 -17.11
CA PRO A 151 3.53 11.78 -16.23
C PRO A 151 2.68 12.72 -15.38
N ASP A 152 1.58 13.26 -15.88
CA ASP A 152 0.77 14.25 -15.20
C ASP A 152 -0.53 13.69 -14.60
N LEU A 153 -0.80 12.39 -14.70
CA LEU A 153 -2.05 11.77 -14.27
C LEU A 153 -1.85 10.91 -13.01
N PHE A 154 -2.51 11.28 -11.92
CA PHE A 154 -2.58 10.48 -10.69
C PHE A 154 -3.79 9.57 -10.74
N TYR A 155 -3.56 8.27 -10.61
CA TYR A 155 -4.60 7.26 -10.76
C TYR A 155 -4.63 6.32 -9.56
N LEU A 156 -5.83 5.97 -9.09
CA LEU A 156 -6.03 4.91 -8.12
C LEU A 156 -6.41 3.61 -8.84
N PRO A 157 -5.56 2.57 -8.78
CA PRO A 157 -5.95 1.23 -9.21
C PRO A 157 -7.23 0.76 -8.51
N THR A 158 -8.02 -0.09 -9.16
CA THR A 158 -9.32 -0.56 -8.64
C THR A 158 -9.30 -1.00 -7.17
N PRO A 159 -8.34 -1.81 -6.68
CA PRO A 159 -8.28 -2.18 -5.26
C PRO A 159 -8.09 -0.99 -4.31
N PHE A 160 -7.36 0.03 -4.76
CA PHE A 160 -7.02 1.21 -3.97
C PHE A 160 -8.18 2.17 -3.96
N ARG A 161 -8.84 2.34 -5.10
CA ARG A 161 -10.06 3.15 -5.21
C ARG A 161 -11.16 2.62 -4.30
N HIS A 162 -11.42 1.31 -4.30
CA HIS A 162 -12.40 0.69 -3.39
C HIS A 162 -12.06 0.89 -1.92
N PHE A 163 -10.78 0.93 -1.57
CA PHE A 163 -10.35 1.26 -0.22
C PHE A 163 -10.55 2.75 0.10
N ALA A 164 -10.16 3.64 -0.81
CA ALA A 164 -10.28 5.09 -0.68
C ALA A 164 -11.74 5.55 -0.57
N GLU A 165 -12.66 4.97 -1.36
CA GLU A 165 -14.11 5.25 -1.31
C GLU A 165 -14.68 5.08 0.10
N ARG A 166 -14.12 4.15 0.89
CA ARG A 166 -14.56 3.86 2.26
C ARG A 166 -14.02 4.85 3.29
N GLN A 167 -13.06 5.69 2.92
CA GLN A 167 -12.47 6.70 3.80
C GLN A 167 -13.17 8.07 3.64
N LEU A 168 -14.13 8.22 2.73
CA LEU A 168 -14.87 9.47 2.47
C LEU A 168 -15.90 9.83 3.55
N THR A 169 -16.09 8.98 4.56
CA THR A 169 -17.06 9.17 5.66
C THR A 169 -16.57 10.10 6.76
#